data_AF-A0A939H2D6-F1
#
_entry.id   AF-A0A939H2D6-F1
#
_cell.length_a   1.000
_cell.length_b   1.000
_cell.length_c   1.000
_cell.angle_alpha   90.00
_cell.angle_beta   90.00
_cell.angle_gamma   90.00
#
_symmetry.space_group_name_H-M   'P 1'
#
loop_
_entity.id
_entity.type
_entity.pdbx_description
1 polymer ?
#
loop_
_entity_poly.entity_id
_entity_poly.type
_entity_poly.pdbx_seq_one_letter_code
_entity_poly.pdbx_strand_id
1 'polypeptide(L)'
;MSKNNKLALAAVLSAFAFVGSVSAASISFGGVDASDSSGLTSQFIDPSDAQGTNGFFIETFDGPFGDVSFNDPSDDPDFGFDNECSINSIVGASPVGLTADSDNFGVRAGSISGVAAAPAEDETCFGYVSNGGVGSASIEFDYSNLLAANNDTGITYLGFYWGSVDTFNNFEFFSGGVLVDSISGPELLAALDGTSGDQLDPGSNAYVNINFSFAEAFDTLVLTTTGVATEFDNIVIGLSLRPVSAPATIALLACSMLLLSLRSRFRK
;
A
#
# COMPACT_ATOMS: atom_id res chain seq x y z
N MET A 1 10.85 12.59 75.49
CA MET A 1 10.86 13.64 74.46
C MET A 1 10.26 13.08 73.19
N SER A 2 9.03 13.48 72.90
CA SER A 2 8.32 13.20 71.64
C SER A 2 8.79 14.19 70.58
N LYS A 3 9.07 13.69 69.36
CA LYS A 3 9.01 14.50 68.14
C LYS A 3 8.33 13.65 67.05
N ASN A 4 7.07 13.98 66.83
CA ASN A 4 6.38 13.76 65.56
C ASN A 4 7.15 14.49 64.44
N ASN A 5 7.19 13.91 63.24
CA ASN A 5 7.08 14.68 62.01
C ASN A 5 6.33 13.86 60.96
N LYS A 6 5.20 14.44 60.54
CA LYS A 6 4.38 14.03 59.40
C LYS A 6 5.05 14.52 58.09
N LEU A 7 4.46 14.12 56.96
CA LEU A 7 4.71 14.46 55.54
C LEU A 7 5.70 13.51 54.83
N ALA A 8 5.46 13.02 53.60
CA ALA A 8 4.46 13.41 52.61
C ALA A 8 4.00 12.22 51.74
N LEU A 9 2.74 12.33 51.34
CA LEU A 9 1.97 11.50 50.42
C LEU A 9 2.22 11.96 48.97
N ALA A 10 2.05 11.03 48.03
CA ALA A 10 1.78 11.21 46.60
C ALA A 10 2.89 11.80 45.70
N ALA A 11 3.56 10.90 44.98
CA ALA A 11 4.02 11.19 43.62
C ALA A 11 3.06 10.51 42.65
N VAL A 12 2.04 11.24 42.19
CA VAL A 12 1.28 10.89 41.00
C VAL A 12 2.21 11.18 39.83
N LEU A 13 2.79 10.13 39.26
CA LEU A 13 3.56 10.24 38.02
C LEU A 13 2.54 10.23 36.86
N SER A 14 1.95 11.39 36.59
CA SER A 14 1.19 11.62 35.37
C SER A 14 2.17 11.70 34.21
N ALA A 15 2.48 10.54 33.61
CA ALA A 15 3.08 10.51 32.28
C ALA A 15 2.01 10.96 31.29
N PHE A 16 1.93 12.28 31.05
CA PHE A 16 1.40 12.78 29.79
C PHE A 16 2.40 12.35 28.71
N ALA A 17 2.16 11.17 28.14
CA ALA A 17 2.75 10.86 26.85
C ALA A 17 2.22 11.91 25.88
N PHE A 18 3.11 12.72 25.33
CA PHE A 18 2.86 13.35 24.05
C PHE A 18 2.64 12.21 23.06
N VAL A 19 1.38 11.95 22.71
CA VAL A 19 1.08 11.14 21.55
C VAL A 19 1.41 12.04 20.36
N GLY A 20 2.67 11.97 19.91
CA GLY A 20 2.92 12.29 18.51
C GLY A 20 2.07 11.34 17.69
N SER A 21 1.43 11.84 16.64
CA SER A 21 0.82 10.99 15.62
C SER A 21 1.93 10.09 15.07
N VAL A 22 2.00 8.84 15.57
CA VAL A 22 2.71 7.77 14.89
C VAL A 22 1.91 7.53 13.62
N SER A 23 2.52 7.78 12.46
CA SER A 23 1.94 7.37 11.17
C SER A 23 1.81 5.86 11.18
N ALA A 24 0.66 5.38 10.71
CA ALA A 24 0.26 3.97 10.77
C ALA A 24 1.05 3.11 9.79
N ALA A 25 1.67 3.74 8.79
CA ALA A 25 2.58 3.12 7.86
C ALA A 25 3.94 3.82 7.83
N SER A 26 4.97 3.09 7.43
CA SER A 26 6.24 3.71 7.03
C SER A 26 6.32 3.80 5.51
N ILE A 27 6.35 5.01 4.99
CA ILE A 27 6.49 5.32 3.57
C ILE A 27 7.97 5.54 3.25
N SER A 28 8.42 4.96 2.13
CA SER A 28 9.76 5.16 1.58
C SER A 28 9.71 5.13 0.05
N PHE A 29 10.74 5.68 -0.59
CA PHE A 29 10.81 5.79 -2.04
C PHE A 29 12.02 5.03 -2.57
N GLY A 30 11.87 4.46 -3.77
CA GLY A 30 12.91 3.71 -4.46
C GLY A 30 12.39 2.37 -4.99
N GLY A 31 12.82 2.01 -6.19
CA GLY A 31 12.48 0.76 -6.85
C GLY A 31 13.70 0.22 -7.59
N VAL A 32 13.48 -0.83 -8.37
CA VAL A 32 14.43 -1.33 -9.36
C VAL A 32 13.82 -1.22 -10.75
N ASP A 33 14.65 -1.12 -11.78
CA ASP A 33 14.16 -1.11 -13.16
C ASP A 33 13.46 -2.45 -13.45
N ALA A 34 12.23 -2.37 -13.96
CA ALA A 34 11.48 -3.53 -14.39
C ALA A 34 12.08 -4.12 -15.67
N SER A 35 12.08 -5.45 -15.79
CA SER A 35 12.70 -6.13 -16.93
C SER A 35 11.86 -6.15 -18.22
N ASP A 36 10.61 -5.68 -18.15
CA ASP A 36 9.65 -5.61 -19.25
C ASP A 36 9.44 -4.21 -19.82
N SER A 37 10.16 -3.19 -19.31
CA SER A 37 10.09 -1.79 -19.72
C SER A 37 8.89 -0.99 -19.16
N SER A 38 8.24 -1.47 -18.10
CA SER A 38 7.20 -0.75 -17.33
C SER A 38 7.79 0.28 -16.32
N GLY A 39 9.01 0.77 -16.57
CA GLY A 39 9.72 1.68 -15.68
C GLY A 39 10.19 1.03 -14.37
N LEU A 40 9.69 1.51 -13.22
CA LEU A 40 10.15 1.05 -11.90
C LEU A 40 9.22 0.01 -11.28
N THR A 41 9.79 -0.97 -10.60
CA THR A 41 9.06 -1.98 -9.83
C THR A 41 9.68 -2.26 -8.45
N SER A 42 9.06 -3.14 -7.68
CA SER A 42 9.54 -3.54 -6.36
C SER A 42 10.80 -4.40 -6.46
N GLN A 43 11.70 -4.27 -5.50
CA GLN A 43 12.82 -5.22 -5.34
C GLN A 43 12.37 -6.64 -4.94
N PHE A 44 11.11 -6.83 -4.57
CA PHE A 44 10.58 -8.11 -4.08
C PHE A 44 10.03 -9.01 -5.18
N ILE A 45 9.61 -8.44 -6.31
CA ILE A 45 9.04 -9.16 -7.45
C ILE A 45 9.25 -8.33 -8.72
N ASP A 46 9.56 -9.00 -9.83
CA ASP A 46 9.66 -8.38 -11.14
C ASP A 46 8.35 -8.61 -11.91
N PRO A 47 7.83 -7.63 -12.67
CA PRO A 47 6.63 -7.76 -13.52
C PRO A 47 6.65 -8.96 -14.47
N SER A 48 7.85 -9.34 -14.94
CA SER A 48 8.02 -10.54 -15.78
C SER A 48 7.88 -11.87 -15.03
N ASP A 49 7.91 -11.85 -13.69
CA ASP A 49 7.77 -13.04 -12.83
C ASP A 49 6.29 -13.32 -12.56
N ALA A 50 5.65 -13.96 -13.55
CA ALA A 50 4.24 -14.36 -13.54
C ALA A 50 3.86 -15.41 -12.48
N GLN A 51 4.69 -15.66 -11.46
CA GLN A 51 4.44 -16.72 -10.46
C GLN A 51 4.29 -16.26 -9.00
N GLY A 52 4.41 -14.97 -8.67
CA GLY A 52 3.98 -14.43 -7.37
C GLY A 52 4.78 -15.05 -6.23
N THR A 53 5.95 -14.52 -5.95
CA THR A 53 6.93 -15.21 -5.11
C THR A 53 6.84 -14.79 -3.64
N ASN A 54 6.98 -15.75 -2.72
CA ASN A 54 7.15 -15.52 -1.27
C ASN A 54 6.09 -14.66 -0.57
N GLY A 55 4.82 -14.71 -1.01
CA GLY A 55 3.72 -13.94 -0.40
C GLY A 55 3.59 -12.52 -0.95
N PHE A 56 4.31 -12.21 -2.02
CA PHE A 56 4.10 -11.02 -2.83
C PHE A 56 3.27 -11.36 -4.08
N PHE A 57 2.35 -10.47 -4.38
CA PHE A 57 1.48 -10.50 -5.55
C PHE A 57 1.76 -9.25 -6.36
N ILE A 58 1.63 -9.36 -7.67
CA ILE A 58 1.83 -8.25 -8.59
C ILE A 58 0.58 -8.08 -9.46
N GLU A 59 0.24 -6.82 -9.69
CA GLU A 59 -0.73 -6.37 -10.67
C GLU A 59 -0.03 -5.38 -11.61
N THR A 60 -0.09 -5.71 -12.90
CA THR A 60 0.48 -4.90 -13.99
C THR A 60 -0.60 -4.63 -15.03
N PHE A 61 -0.32 -3.71 -15.94
CA PHE A 61 -1.26 -3.29 -16.97
C PHE A 61 -0.82 -3.68 -18.40
N ASP A 62 0.26 -4.45 -18.52
CA ASP A 62 1.07 -4.62 -19.75
C ASP A 62 0.73 -5.81 -20.65
N GLY A 63 -0.16 -6.69 -20.20
CA GLY A 63 -0.55 -7.88 -20.92
C GLY A 63 -1.36 -7.55 -22.19
N PRO A 64 -1.09 -8.23 -23.32
CA PRO A 64 -2.00 -8.17 -24.45
C PRO A 64 -3.34 -8.82 -24.08
N PHE A 65 -4.44 -8.31 -24.66
CA PHE A 65 -5.77 -8.92 -24.56
C PHE A 65 -5.70 -10.46 -24.68
N GLY A 66 -6.09 -11.17 -23.62
CA GLY A 66 -6.17 -12.64 -23.59
C GLY A 66 -4.89 -13.41 -23.23
N ASP A 67 -3.87 -12.80 -22.62
CA ASP A 67 -2.83 -13.58 -21.93
C ASP A 67 -3.41 -14.28 -20.69
N VAL A 68 -3.67 -15.57 -20.84
CA VAL A 68 -4.22 -16.51 -19.85
C VAL A 68 -3.33 -16.76 -18.63
N SER A 69 -2.16 -16.14 -18.54
CA SER A 69 -1.22 -16.30 -17.41
C SER A 69 -1.59 -15.42 -16.20
N PHE A 70 -2.36 -14.37 -16.44
CA PHE A 70 -2.96 -13.48 -15.45
C PHE A 70 -4.48 -13.51 -15.67
N ASN A 71 -5.32 -13.55 -14.63
CA ASN A 71 -6.76 -13.71 -14.83
C ASN A 71 -7.38 -12.45 -15.45
N ASP A 72 -7.68 -12.56 -16.74
CA ASP A 72 -8.36 -11.60 -17.59
C ASP A 72 -9.81 -11.33 -17.12
N PRO A 73 -10.17 -10.10 -16.72
CA PRO A 73 -11.55 -9.67 -16.68
C PRO A 73 -12.07 -9.48 -18.12
N SER A 74 -12.51 -10.58 -18.72
CA SER A 74 -13.06 -10.61 -20.08
C SER A 74 -14.14 -9.54 -20.34
N ASP A 75 -13.99 -8.87 -21.49
CA ASP A 75 -15.01 -8.22 -22.33
C ASP A 75 -15.64 -6.88 -21.86
N ASP A 76 -14.93 -5.77 -22.06
CA ASP A 76 -15.58 -4.52 -22.56
C ASP A 76 -14.62 -3.67 -23.42
N PRO A 77 -14.88 -3.48 -24.73
CA PRO A 77 -14.12 -2.59 -25.60
C PRO A 77 -14.57 -1.12 -25.55
N ASP A 78 -15.47 -0.73 -24.66
CA ASP A 78 -15.75 0.68 -24.38
C ASP A 78 -15.02 1.08 -23.09
N PHE A 79 -14.58 2.34 -22.99
CA PHE A 79 -13.90 2.98 -21.84
C PHE A 79 -12.38 2.92 -21.76
N GLY A 80 -11.68 3.83 -22.45
CA GLY A 80 -10.33 4.27 -22.03
C GLY A 80 -9.20 3.22 -22.06
N PHE A 81 -9.52 1.96 -22.37
CA PHE A 81 -8.59 0.91 -22.69
C PHE A 81 -8.10 1.12 -24.12
N ASP A 82 -6.81 1.39 -24.30
CA ASP A 82 -6.21 1.18 -25.61
C ASP A 82 -6.33 -0.31 -25.95
N ASN A 83 -6.65 -0.65 -27.21
CA ASN A 83 -6.98 -2.03 -27.66
C ASN A 83 -5.92 -3.11 -27.36
N GLU A 84 -4.77 -2.72 -26.80
CA GLU A 84 -3.63 -3.57 -26.50
C GLU A 84 -3.32 -3.65 -24.99
N CYS A 85 -4.07 -2.93 -24.13
CA CYS A 85 -3.86 -2.91 -22.69
C CYS A 85 -4.95 -3.66 -21.93
N SER A 86 -4.57 -4.40 -20.88
CA SER A 86 -5.47 -5.11 -19.97
C SER A 86 -4.98 -4.99 -18.53
N ILE A 87 -5.84 -5.32 -17.56
CA ILE A 87 -5.39 -5.47 -16.17
C ILE A 87 -4.96 -6.92 -15.96
N ASN A 88 -3.74 -7.13 -15.48
CA ASN A 88 -3.14 -8.45 -15.36
C ASN A 88 -2.87 -8.73 -13.88
N SER A 89 -3.62 -9.67 -13.32
CA SER A 89 -3.50 -10.14 -11.94
C SER A 89 -3.12 -11.62 -11.87
N ILE A 90 -2.14 -11.92 -11.02
CA ILE A 90 -1.58 -13.27 -10.88
C ILE A 90 -2.45 -14.24 -10.06
N VAL A 91 -3.51 -13.74 -9.47
CA VAL A 91 -4.34 -14.50 -8.53
C VAL A 91 -5.50 -15.10 -9.30
N GLY A 92 -5.86 -16.36 -9.01
CA GLY A 92 -7.03 -17.14 -9.49
C GLY A 92 -8.42 -16.47 -9.40
N ALA A 93 -8.49 -15.19 -9.06
CA ALA A 93 -9.66 -14.36 -8.94
C ALA A 93 -9.48 -13.14 -9.86
N SER A 94 -10.54 -12.38 -10.12
CA SER A 94 -10.54 -11.09 -10.84
C SER A 94 -9.31 -10.19 -10.53
N PRO A 95 -9.02 -9.15 -11.36
CA PRO A 95 -8.07 -8.08 -11.03
C PRO A 95 -8.03 -7.80 -9.53
N VAL A 96 -6.84 -7.72 -8.93
CA VAL A 96 -6.68 -7.81 -7.48
C VAL A 96 -7.45 -6.67 -6.82
N GLY A 97 -8.65 -6.99 -6.35
CA GLY A 97 -9.55 -6.05 -5.70
C GLY A 97 -10.17 -4.94 -6.56
N LEU A 98 -9.80 -4.79 -7.83
CA LEU A 98 -10.45 -3.76 -8.65
C LEU A 98 -11.87 -4.18 -9.03
N THR A 99 -12.85 -3.37 -8.59
CA THR A 99 -14.17 -3.33 -9.22
C THR A 99 -14.18 -2.10 -10.11
N ALA A 100 -13.89 -2.26 -11.41
CA ALA A 100 -13.75 -1.13 -12.31
C ALA A 100 -15.08 -0.34 -12.37
N ASP A 101 -15.03 0.92 -11.93
CA ASP A 101 -16.04 1.94 -12.24
C ASP A 101 -15.62 2.60 -13.56
N SER A 102 -16.38 2.34 -14.62
CA SER A 102 -16.03 2.65 -16.00
C SER A 102 -15.90 4.15 -16.31
N ASP A 103 -16.36 5.03 -15.42
CA ASP A 103 -16.50 6.45 -15.73
C ASP A 103 -15.19 7.25 -15.53
N ASN A 104 -14.28 6.77 -14.68
CA ASN A 104 -13.08 7.54 -14.27
C ASN A 104 -11.76 6.76 -14.33
N PHE A 105 -11.80 5.44 -14.48
CA PHE A 105 -10.62 4.60 -14.55
C PHE A 105 -10.37 4.14 -15.99
N GLY A 106 -9.11 4.05 -16.39
CA GLY A 106 -8.72 3.47 -17.67
C GLY A 106 -7.30 2.90 -17.61
N VAL A 107 -6.92 2.19 -18.68
CA VAL A 107 -5.58 1.63 -18.83
C VAL A 107 -5.10 1.90 -20.25
N ARG A 108 -3.89 2.44 -20.42
CA ARG A 108 -3.45 2.88 -21.74
C ARG A 108 -1.94 2.86 -21.91
N ALA A 109 -1.50 2.92 -23.16
CA ALA A 109 -0.09 3.09 -23.49
C ALA A 109 0.19 4.54 -23.95
N GLY A 110 1.33 5.08 -23.51
CA GLY A 110 1.79 6.43 -23.86
C GLY A 110 0.92 7.58 -23.32
N SER A 111 1.27 8.82 -23.64
CA SER A 111 0.66 10.02 -23.04
C SER A 111 -0.36 10.72 -23.96
N ILE A 112 -1.48 11.18 -23.39
CA ILE A 112 -2.46 12.05 -24.05
C ILE A 112 -2.64 13.30 -23.18
N SER A 113 -2.33 14.45 -23.78
CA SER A 113 -2.48 15.75 -23.12
C SER A 113 -3.88 15.96 -22.57
N GLY A 114 -3.98 16.28 -21.28
CA GLY A 114 -5.26 16.55 -20.61
C GLY A 114 -6.08 15.30 -20.27
N VAL A 115 -5.52 14.10 -20.44
CA VAL A 115 -6.13 12.84 -20.04
C VAL A 115 -5.24 12.11 -19.05
N ALA A 116 -4.06 11.66 -19.48
CA ALA A 116 -3.09 10.96 -18.63
C ALA A 116 -1.70 10.94 -19.28
N ALA A 117 -0.65 10.85 -18.46
CA ALA A 117 0.73 10.68 -18.92
C ALA A 117 1.33 9.35 -18.44
N ALA A 118 2.06 8.66 -19.32
CA ALA A 118 2.81 7.48 -18.93
C ALA A 118 3.83 7.87 -17.83
N PRO A 119 3.98 7.04 -16.78
CA PRO A 119 5.11 7.16 -15.86
C PRO A 119 6.45 7.26 -16.62
N ALA A 120 7.44 7.93 -16.03
CA ALA A 120 8.73 8.09 -16.70
C ALA A 120 9.34 6.71 -17.03
N GLU A 121 9.86 6.57 -18.25
CA GLU A 121 10.51 5.32 -18.74
C GLU A 121 9.58 4.09 -18.81
N ASP A 122 8.27 4.29 -18.66
CA ASP A 122 7.26 3.29 -18.95
C ASP A 122 6.92 3.32 -20.45
N GLU A 123 7.32 2.26 -21.16
CA GLU A 123 7.04 2.06 -22.58
C GLU A 123 5.86 1.10 -22.81
N THR A 124 5.20 0.66 -21.73
CA THR A 124 4.12 -0.32 -21.74
C THR A 124 2.79 0.35 -21.37
N CYS A 125 1.87 -0.38 -20.74
CA CYS A 125 0.54 0.11 -20.42
C CYS A 125 0.48 0.46 -18.94
N PHE A 126 -0.27 1.49 -18.57
CA PHE A 126 -0.39 1.91 -17.17
C PHE A 126 -1.84 2.21 -16.81
N GLY A 127 -2.16 2.08 -15.53
CA GLY A 127 -3.45 2.46 -14.96
C GLY A 127 -3.53 3.95 -14.71
N TYR A 128 -4.69 4.54 -14.93
CA TYR A 128 -4.93 5.94 -14.57
C TYR A 128 -6.36 6.17 -14.10
N VAL A 129 -6.49 7.15 -13.21
CA VAL A 129 -7.78 7.69 -12.77
C VAL A 129 -7.87 9.12 -13.23
N SER A 130 -8.83 9.46 -14.08
CA SER A 130 -8.96 10.78 -14.68
C SER A 130 -10.39 11.31 -14.61
N ASN A 131 -10.53 12.62 -14.51
CA ASN A 131 -11.78 13.36 -14.71
C ASN A 131 -11.70 14.34 -15.90
N GLY A 132 -10.66 14.24 -16.75
CA GLY A 132 -10.39 15.18 -17.83
C GLY A 132 -10.08 16.62 -17.38
N GLY A 133 -9.63 16.80 -16.14
CA GLY A 133 -9.32 18.10 -15.53
C GLY A 133 -10.53 18.86 -14.96
N VAL A 134 -11.70 18.21 -14.81
CA VAL A 134 -12.92 18.83 -14.30
C VAL A 134 -13.54 18.00 -13.19
N GLY A 135 -13.59 18.55 -11.98
CA GLY A 135 -14.25 17.93 -10.83
C GLY A 135 -13.30 17.03 -10.03
N SER A 136 -13.76 15.83 -9.69
CA SER A 136 -12.99 14.83 -8.95
C SER A 136 -13.25 13.44 -9.52
N ALA A 137 -12.20 12.63 -9.63
CA ALA A 137 -12.28 11.23 -9.98
C ALA A 137 -11.72 10.38 -8.84
N SER A 138 -12.27 9.17 -8.69
CA SER A 138 -11.84 8.20 -7.69
C SER A 138 -12.05 6.79 -8.23
N ILE A 139 -11.20 5.86 -7.79
CA ILE A 139 -11.41 4.42 -7.97
C ILE A 139 -11.08 3.71 -6.66
N GLU A 140 -11.73 2.58 -6.43
CA GLU A 140 -11.53 1.73 -5.26
C GLU A 140 -11.00 0.35 -5.68
N PHE A 141 -9.96 -0.10 -5.00
CA PHE A 141 -9.45 -1.47 -5.03
C PHE A 141 -9.81 -2.14 -3.69
N ASP A 142 -10.80 -3.02 -3.71
CA ASP A 142 -11.28 -3.82 -2.58
C ASP A 142 -10.58 -5.19 -2.51
N TYR A 143 -9.58 -5.30 -1.64
CA TYR A 143 -8.80 -6.51 -1.46
C TYR A 143 -9.48 -7.58 -0.59
N SER A 144 -10.76 -7.42 -0.22
CA SER A 144 -11.49 -8.38 0.62
C SER A 144 -11.44 -9.81 0.07
N ASN A 145 -11.55 -9.97 -1.26
CA ASN A 145 -11.48 -11.29 -1.90
C ASN A 145 -10.08 -11.90 -1.85
N LEU A 146 -9.03 -11.09 -2.07
CA LEU A 146 -7.64 -11.52 -1.93
C LEU A 146 -7.36 -12.00 -0.49
N LEU A 147 -7.76 -11.18 0.49
CA LEU A 147 -7.59 -11.49 1.91
C LEU A 147 -8.35 -12.76 2.30
N ALA A 148 -9.59 -12.92 1.85
CA ALA A 148 -10.40 -14.11 2.10
C ALA A 148 -9.77 -15.39 1.50
N ALA A 149 -9.11 -15.28 0.34
CA ALA A 149 -8.45 -16.40 -0.31
C ALA A 149 -7.12 -16.82 0.36
N ASN A 150 -6.52 -15.95 1.18
CA ASN A 150 -5.15 -16.12 1.70
C ASN A 150 -5.05 -16.42 3.22
N ASN A 151 -6.10 -17.00 3.84
CA ASN A 151 -6.18 -17.30 5.28
C ASN A 151 -6.22 -16.02 6.16
N ASP A 152 -5.83 -16.11 7.44
CA ASP A 152 -5.75 -14.97 8.37
C ASP A 152 -4.49 -14.13 8.12
N THR A 153 -4.41 -13.58 6.91
CA THR A 153 -3.37 -12.64 6.46
C THR A 153 -3.88 -11.21 6.45
N GLY A 154 -2.97 -10.25 6.41
CA GLY A 154 -3.24 -8.84 6.16
C GLY A 154 -2.23 -8.28 5.16
N ILE A 155 -2.61 -7.23 4.44
CA ILE A 155 -1.69 -6.50 3.57
C ILE A 155 -0.76 -5.68 4.45
N THR A 156 0.51 -6.06 4.49
CA THR A 156 1.54 -5.37 5.28
C THR A 156 2.55 -4.62 4.42
N TYR A 157 2.46 -4.77 3.10
CA TYR A 157 3.27 -4.03 2.15
C TYR A 157 2.42 -3.70 0.92
N LEU A 158 2.53 -2.46 0.47
CA LEU A 158 2.10 -2.04 -0.87
C LEU A 158 3.27 -1.29 -1.53
N GLY A 159 3.60 -1.71 -2.74
CA GLY A 159 4.47 -1.00 -3.66
C GLY A 159 3.68 -0.57 -4.89
N PHE A 160 4.01 0.56 -5.49
CA PHE A 160 3.49 0.96 -6.80
C PHE A 160 4.40 2.00 -7.44
N TYR A 161 4.46 2.00 -8.77
CA TYR A 161 5.11 3.06 -9.51
C TYR A 161 4.12 4.21 -9.69
N TRP A 162 4.45 5.40 -9.19
CA TRP A 162 3.61 6.59 -9.33
C TRP A 162 4.26 7.54 -10.33
N GLY A 163 3.59 7.77 -11.45
CA GLY A 163 4.08 8.62 -12.54
C GLY A 163 3.40 9.98 -12.57
N SER A 164 4.10 10.96 -13.16
CA SER A 164 3.60 12.32 -13.42
C SER A 164 2.87 12.96 -12.22
N VAL A 165 3.38 12.73 -11.01
CA VAL A 165 2.67 13.04 -9.76
C VAL A 165 2.33 14.52 -9.67
N ASP A 166 1.05 14.83 -9.43
CA ASP A 166 0.54 16.19 -9.24
C ASP A 166 0.06 16.43 -7.80
N THR A 167 0.04 17.71 -7.40
CA THR A 167 -0.45 18.20 -6.11
C THR A 167 -1.91 17.87 -5.78
N PHE A 168 -2.68 17.35 -6.75
CA PHE A 168 -4.08 17.00 -6.60
C PHE A 168 -4.35 15.50 -6.52
N ASN A 169 -3.31 14.67 -6.44
CA ASN A 169 -3.43 13.21 -6.42
C ASN A 169 -3.27 12.65 -5.00
N ASN A 170 -4.03 11.61 -4.64
CA ASN A 170 -3.85 10.91 -3.37
C ASN A 170 -4.08 9.41 -3.51
N PHE A 171 -3.35 8.65 -2.70
CA PHE A 171 -3.56 7.23 -2.41
C PHE A 171 -3.97 7.11 -0.95
N GLU A 172 -5.14 6.55 -0.70
CA GLU A 172 -5.75 6.46 0.63
C GLU A 172 -5.98 4.99 0.99
N PHE A 173 -5.63 4.60 2.21
CA PHE A 173 -5.68 3.22 2.68
C PHE A 173 -6.74 3.08 3.77
N PHE A 174 -7.72 2.20 3.56
CA PHE A 174 -8.83 1.98 4.49
C PHE A 174 -8.82 0.57 5.05
N SER A 175 -9.27 0.43 6.30
CA SER A 175 -9.58 -0.85 6.95
C SER A 175 -10.99 -0.81 7.48
N GLY A 176 -11.87 -1.68 6.97
CA GLY A 176 -13.29 -1.70 7.35
C GLY A 176 -14.01 -0.36 7.11
N GLY A 177 -13.59 0.38 6.07
CA GLY A 177 -14.12 1.70 5.72
C GLY A 177 -13.59 2.86 6.58
N VAL A 178 -12.58 2.63 7.42
CA VAL A 178 -11.91 3.68 8.20
C VAL A 178 -10.54 3.97 7.59
N LEU A 179 -10.24 5.24 7.30
CA LEU A 179 -8.93 5.67 6.81
C LEU A 179 -7.85 5.33 7.85
N VAL A 180 -6.87 4.54 7.43
CA VAL A 180 -5.73 4.10 8.24
C VAL A 180 -4.51 4.99 7.98
N ASP A 181 -4.20 5.23 6.71
CA ASP A 181 -3.11 6.11 6.29
C ASP A 181 -3.38 6.66 4.87
N SER A 182 -2.55 7.58 4.41
CA SER A 182 -2.58 8.09 3.04
C SER A 182 -1.21 8.62 2.60
N ILE A 183 -0.99 8.68 1.29
CA ILE A 183 0.09 9.46 0.70
C ILE A 183 -0.48 10.38 -0.39
N SER A 184 -0.15 11.66 -0.30
CA SER A 184 -0.56 12.69 -1.25
C SER A 184 0.58 13.09 -2.19
N GLY A 185 0.24 13.57 -3.38
CA GLY A 185 1.20 14.11 -4.33
C GLY A 185 2.10 15.21 -3.74
N PRO A 186 1.56 16.20 -2.98
CA PRO A 186 2.40 17.19 -2.30
C PRO A 186 3.42 16.59 -1.32
N GLU A 187 3.09 15.51 -0.62
CA GLU A 187 4.03 14.83 0.29
C GLU A 187 5.17 14.17 -0.48
N LEU A 188 4.86 13.46 -1.58
CA LEU A 188 5.86 12.84 -2.45
C LEU A 188 6.77 13.90 -3.09
N LEU A 189 6.18 14.92 -3.72
CA LEU A 189 6.92 15.98 -4.40
C LEU A 189 7.83 16.74 -3.41
N ALA A 190 7.37 17.02 -2.19
CA ALA A 190 8.19 17.64 -1.16
C ALA A 190 9.31 16.72 -0.66
N ALA A 191 9.08 15.42 -0.57
CA ALA A 191 10.08 14.46 -0.12
C ALA A 191 11.19 14.22 -1.15
N LEU A 192 10.86 14.33 -2.44
CA LEU A 192 11.77 14.04 -3.56
C LEU A 192 12.24 15.27 -4.34
N ASP A 193 11.88 16.49 -3.91
CA ASP A 193 12.17 17.76 -4.60
C ASP A 193 11.61 17.77 -6.05
N GLY A 194 10.44 17.16 -6.23
CA GLY A 194 9.79 17.00 -7.53
C GLY A 194 8.96 18.20 -7.97
N THR A 195 8.70 18.25 -9.28
CA THR A 195 7.83 19.26 -9.90
C THR A 195 6.47 18.65 -10.28
N SER A 196 5.39 19.24 -9.78
CA SER A 196 4.01 18.79 -10.04
C SER A 196 3.75 18.53 -11.54
N GLY A 197 3.32 17.31 -11.87
CA GLY A 197 2.93 16.90 -13.23
C GLY A 197 4.10 16.74 -14.21
N ASP A 198 5.35 16.74 -13.73
CA ASP A 198 6.51 16.50 -14.59
C ASP A 198 6.60 15.02 -14.99
N GLN A 199 6.66 14.77 -16.29
CA GLN A 199 6.60 13.43 -16.89
C GLN A 199 7.96 12.72 -16.95
N LEU A 200 9.05 13.42 -16.61
CA LEU A 200 10.41 12.91 -16.74
C LEU A 200 11.23 13.09 -15.46
N ASP A 201 10.87 14.05 -14.60
CA ASP A 201 11.56 14.28 -13.34
C ASP A 201 11.43 13.08 -12.39
N PRO A 202 12.53 12.46 -11.93
CA PRO A 202 12.48 11.37 -10.93
C PRO A 202 11.85 11.80 -9.60
N GLY A 203 11.80 13.11 -9.30
CA GLY A 203 11.08 13.63 -8.13
C GLY A 203 9.56 13.56 -8.26
N SER A 204 9.05 13.37 -9.47
CA SER A 204 7.62 13.28 -9.81
C SER A 204 7.24 11.93 -10.43
N ASN A 205 8.22 11.01 -10.51
CA ASN A 205 8.07 9.67 -11.06
C ASN A 205 8.88 8.73 -10.15
N ALA A 206 8.21 8.10 -9.20
CA ALA A 206 8.88 7.36 -8.16
C ALA A 206 8.13 6.10 -7.76
N TYR A 207 8.90 5.04 -7.49
CA TYR A 207 8.34 3.84 -6.86
C TYR A 207 8.14 4.10 -5.36
N VAL A 208 6.89 3.99 -4.91
CA VAL A 208 6.48 4.20 -3.54
C VAL A 208 6.40 2.85 -2.83
N ASN A 209 6.97 2.77 -1.63
CA ASN A 209 6.92 1.59 -0.78
C ASN A 209 6.27 1.95 0.55
N ILE A 210 5.22 1.24 0.91
CA ILE A 210 4.45 1.50 2.12
C ILE A 210 4.40 0.21 2.93
N ASN A 211 4.95 0.25 4.14
CA ASN A 211 4.93 -0.87 5.06
C ASN A 211 3.96 -0.57 6.20
N PHE A 212 3.01 -1.47 6.42
CA PHE A 212 2.03 -1.38 7.49
C PHE A 212 2.40 -2.35 8.60
N SER A 213 2.12 -1.96 9.86
CA SER A 213 2.05 -2.97 10.90
C SER A 213 0.83 -3.86 10.64
N PHE A 214 0.83 -5.10 11.13
CA PHE A 214 -0.34 -5.97 10.96
C PHE A 214 -1.62 -5.37 11.60
N ALA A 215 -1.48 -4.55 12.64
CA ALA A 215 -2.61 -3.89 13.29
C ALA A 215 -3.21 -2.75 12.44
N GLU A 216 -2.44 -2.25 11.48
CA GLU A 216 -2.75 -1.15 10.57
C GLU A 216 -2.86 -1.65 9.12
N ALA A 217 -2.96 -2.98 8.93
CA ALA A 217 -3.18 -3.56 7.62
C ALA A 217 -4.52 -3.07 7.04
N PHE A 218 -4.49 -2.64 5.79
CA PHE A 218 -5.65 -2.14 5.07
C PHE A 218 -6.34 -3.27 4.27
N ASP A 219 -7.60 -3.06 3.92
CA ASP A 219 -8.39 -3.93 3.04
C ASP A 219 -8.84 -3.22 1.77
N THR A 220 -8.78 -1.89 1.73
CA THR A 220 -9.20 -1.10 0.58
C THR A 220 -8.18 -0.01 0.26
N LEU A 221 -7.81 0.12 -1.01
CA LEU A 221 -7.03 1.24 -1.54
C LEU A 221 -7.95 2.13 -2.38
N VAL A 222 -7.89 3.44 -2.16
CA VAL A 222 -8.64 4.42 -2.93
C VAL A 222 -7.66 5.40 -3.56
N LEU A 223 -7.75 5.56 -4.88
CA LEU A 223 -6.98 6.56 -5.62
C LEU A 223 -7.91 7.69 -5.97
N THR A 224 -7.48 8.93 -5.69
CA THR A 224 -8.26 10.12 -6.00
C THR A 224 -7.46 11.15 -6.77
N THR A 225 -8.15 11.91 -7.61
CA THR A 225 -7.62 13.13 -8.21
C THR A 225 -8.69 14.21 -8.30
N THR A 226 -8.32 15.45 -8.02
CA THR A 226 -9.11 16.64 -8.41
C THR A 226 -8.51 17.39 -9.60
N GLY A 227 -7.42 16.86 -10.15
CA GLY A 227 -6.71 17.36 -11.33
C GLY A 227 -6.98 16.48 -12.55
N VAL A 228 -6.07 16.50 -13.53
CA VAL A 228 -6.23 15.78 -14.80
C VAL A 228 -6.31 14.27 -14.60
N ALA A 229 -5.28 13.68 -13.99
CA ALA A 229 -5.22 12.26 -13.68
C ALA A 229 -4.32 11.99 -12.48
N THR A 230 -4.38 10.76 -11.98
CA THR A 230 -3.29 10.10 -11.23
C THR A 230 -2.93 8.82 -11.96
N GLU A 231 -1.65 8.63 -12.23
CA GLU A 231 -1.12 7.57 -13.11
C GLU A 231 -0.21 6.62 -12.34
N PHE A 232 -0.38 5.31 -12.55
CA PHE A 232 0.30 4.31 -11.77
C PHE A 232 0.46 2.99 -12.51
N ASP A 233 1.48 2.24 -12.10
CA ASP A 233 1.75 0.90 -12.61
C ASP A 233 2.48 0.06 -11.54
N ASN A 234 2.78 -1.20 -11.84
CA ASN A 234 3.62 -2.09 -11.05
C ASN A 234 3.20 -2.18 -9.58
N ILE A 235 1.90 -2.41 -9.35
CA ILE A 235 1.35 -2.57 -8.01
C ILE A 235 1.83 -3.90 -7.44
N VAL A 236 2.48 -3.86 -6.28
CA VAL A 236 2.96 -5.04 -5.56
C VAL A 236 2.35 -5.09 -4.18
N ILE A 237 1.70 -6.20 -3.86
CA ILE A 237 1.02 -6.43 -2.58
C ILE A 237 1.76 -7.52 -1.82
N GLY A 238 2.22 -7.22 -0.61
CA GLY A 238 2.84 -8.20 0.29
C GLY A 238 1.90 -8.59 1.42
N LEU A 239 1.59 -9.88 1.51
CA LEU A 239 0.78 -10.45 2.59
C LEU A 239 1.64 -11.01 3.72
N SER A 240 1.27 -10.70 4.95
CA SER A 240 1.83 -11.35 6.15
C SER A 240 0.74 -12.08 6.91
N LEU A 241 1.10 -13.20 7.55
CA LEU A 241 0.23 -13.90 8.49
C LEU A 241 0.05 -13.08 9.78
N ARG A 242 -1.13 -13.16 10.39
CA ARG A 242 -1.40 -12.57 11.70
C ARG A 242 -0.35 -13.03 12.71
N PRO A 243 0.37 -12.10 13.38
CA PRO A 243 1.25 -12.45 14.48
C PRO A 243 0.44 -13.09 15.60
N VAL A 244 0.65 -14.39 15.82
CA VAL A 244 0.11 -15.08 16.99
C VAL A 244 0.93 -14.69 18.21
N SER A 245 0.31 -13.90 19.10
CA SER A 245 0.90 -13.62 20.41
C SER A 245 1.12 -14.93 21.16
N ALA A 246 2.34 -15.15 21.67
CA ALA A 246 2.62 -16.33 22.48
C ALA A 246 1.58 -16.42 23.62
N PRO A 247 0.94 -17.59 23.86
CA PRO A 247 -0.09 -17.71 24.86
C PRO A 247 0.40 -17.13 26.20
N ALA A 248 -0.39 -16.28 26.84
CA ALA A 248 -0.07 -15.70 28.15
C ALA A 248 0.27 -16.78 29.20
N THR A 249 -0.16 -18.02 28.96
CA THR A 249 0.20 -19.21 29.73
C THR A 249 1.70 -19.52 29.73
N ILE A 250 2.45 -19.21 28.67
CA ILE A 250 3.93 -19.36 28.64
C ILE A 250 4.59 -18.31 29.53
N ALA A 251 4.12 -17.06 29.48
CA ALA A 251 4.60 -16.01 30.38
C ALA A 251 4.26 -16.33 31.85
N LEU A 252 3.05 -16.83 32.11
CA LEU A 252 2.63 -17.30 33.45
C LEU A 252 3.41 -18.54 33.90
N LEU A 253 3.74 -19.47 32.99
CA LEU A 253 4.58 -20.62 33.28
C LEU A 253 6.01 -20.17 33.62
N ALA A 254 6.58 -19.26 32.84
CA ALA A 254 7.90 -18.69 33.11
C ALA A 254 7.93 -17.96 34.46
N CYS A 255 6.93 -17.10 34.73
CA CYS A 255 6.79 -16.40 36.00
C CYS A 255 6.58 -17.36 37.19
N SER A 256 5.76 -18.40 37.03
CA SER A 256 5.54 -19.38 38.09
C SER A 256 6.79 -20.20 38.39
N MET A 257 7.57 -20.59 37.37
CA MET A 257 8.87 -21.24 37.56
C MET A 257 9.89 -20.33 38.26
N LEU A 258 9.94 -19.05 37.89
CA LEU A 258 10.77 -18.05 38.56
C LEU A 258 10.38 -17.90 40.04
N LEU A 259 9.08 -17.80 40.35
CA LEU A 259 8.58 -17.73 41.72
C LEU A 259 8.89 -19.00 42.54
N LEU A 260 8.77 -20.19 41.94
CA LEU A 260 9.17 -21.44 42.60
C LEU A 260 10.67 -21.49 42.88
N SER A 261 11.49 -21.05 41.92
CA SER A 261 12.95 -21.02 42.05
C SER A 261 13.40 -20.05 43.16
N LEU A 262 12.77 -18.88 43.26
CA LEU A 262 13.02 -17.91 44.34
C LEU A 262 12.58 -18.46 45.69
N ARG A 263 11.39 -19.07 45.78
CA ARG A 263 10.89 -19.69 47.01
C ARG A 263 11.81 -20.80 47.53
N SER A 264 12.46 -21.55 46.64
CA SER A 264 13.43 -22.59 47.03
C SER A 264 14.69 -22.02 47.68
N ARG A 265 15.09 -20.78 47.34
CA ARG A 265 16.28 -20.11 47.88
C ARG A 265 16.07 -19.49 49.25
N PHE A 266 14.83 -19.15 49.63
CA PHE A 266 14.48 -18.61 50.94
C PHE A 266 14.17 -19.67 52.01
N ARG A 267 14.29 -20.97 51.68
CA ARG A 267 14.12 -22.08 52.62
C ARG A 267 15.44 -22.65 53.17
N LYS A 268 16.53 -21.89 53.11
CA LYS A 268 17.78 -22.21 53.80
C LYS A 268 17.89 -21.45 55.12
#